data_AF-A0A3B9R0M2-F1
#
_entry.id   AF-A0A3B9R0M2-F1
#
_cell.length_a   1.000
_cell.length_b   1.000
_cell.length_c   1.000
_cell.angle_alpha   90.00
_cell.angle_beta   90.00
_cell.angle_gamma   90.00
#
_symmetry.space_group_name_H-M   'P 1'
#
loop_
_entity.id
_entity.type
_entity.pdbx_description
1 polymer ?
#
loop_
_entity_poly.entity_id
_entity_poly.type
_entity_poly.pdbx_seq_one_letter_code
_entity_poly.pdbx_strand_id
1 'polypeptide(L)'
;MAKPEFDAPALEDWLSTPAVQPDAMAHSRPFVAKPEHQSPLGFPGELVENWQDVALSKMDELLGRYRSLQVFMDACVKCGACTDKCHYYLGTGDPKNMPVARQDLMRKVYRRYFTTVGKWFPKLVGAVELTEEVINDWYSYYHQCSECRRCSVYCPYGIDTAEITMAGREILASIGVGQKYSNEIIGKVHTIGNNLGLPEPALADTLEGLEEEIEEDINVPVKLPLDQEGADVLLVTPSADFFAEPHVDGLIGYAKVFHQAGISWTLSSYASEAAN
;
A
#
# COMPACT_ATOMS: atom_id res chain seq x y z
N MET A 1 -11.03 9.37 -22.85
CA MET A 1 -10.03 10.43 -22.57
C MET A 1 -8.76 10.03 -23.30
N ALA A 2 -8.10 10.95 -24.02
CA ALA A 2 -6.81 10.64 -24.63
C ALA A 2 -5.84 10.21 -23.51
N LYS A 3 -5.05 9.15 -23.75
CA LYS A 3 -3.99 8.78 -22.81
C LYS A 3 -3.07 10.00 -22.68
N PRO A 4 -2.75 10.46 -21.46
CA PRO A 4 -1.74 11.51 -21.32
C PRO A 4 -0.45 11.01 -21.98
N GLU A 5 0.13 11.82 -22.86
CA GLU A 5 1.47 11.57 -23.38
C GLU A 5 2.46 11.91 -22.28
N PHE A 6 3.12 10.88 -21.75
CA PHE A 6 4.22 11.04 -20.80
C PHE A 6 5.53 10.87 -21.55
N ASP A 7 6.47 11.78 -21.34
CA ASP A 7 7.85 11.63 -21.79
C ASP A 7 8.55 10.62 -20.88
N ALA A 8 8.40 9.33 -21.21
CA ALA A 8 9.03 8.25 -20.46
C ALA A 8 10.46 8.05 -20.97
N PRO A 9 11.49 8.17 -20.10
CA PRO A 9 12.86 7.95 -20.52
C PRO A 9 13.06 6.50 -21.00
N ALA A 10 13.92 6.31 -22.00
CA ALA A 10 14.30 4.98 -22.44
C ALA A 10 14.99 4.21 -21.31
N LEU A 11 14.67 2.92 -21.15
CA LEU A 11 15.36 2.07 -20.20
C LEU A 11 16.77 1.76 -20.75
N GLU A 12 17.79 2.21 -20.03
CA GLU A 12 19.19 1.89 -20.31
C GLU A 12 19.66 0.72 -19.44
N ASP A 13 20.77 0.07 -19.83
CA ASP A 13 21.40 -1.01 -19.06
C ASP A 13 21.84 -0.56 -17.66
N TRP A 14 22.02 0.75 -17.47
CA TRP A 14 22.45 1.36 -16.23
C TRP A 14 21.40 2.36 -15.75
N LEU A 15 21.05 2.29 -14.47
CA LEU A 15 20.18 3.29 -13.85
C LEU A 15 20.95 4.61 -13.70
N SER A 16 20.55 5.62 -14.47
CA SER A 16 21.00 7.00 -14.28
C SER A 16 20.06 7.73 -13.32
N THR A 17 20.62 8.58 -12.46
CA THR A 17 19.79 9.44 -11.59
C THR A 17 19.27 10.61 -12.44
N PRO A 18 17.94 10.81 -12.54
CA PRO A 18 17.39 11.90 -13.33
C PRO A 18 17.75 13.27 -12.72
N ALA A 19 17.75 14.30 -13.56
CA ALA A 19 17.79 15.67 -13.08
C ALA A 19 16.58 15.95 -12.17
N VAL A 20 16.76 16.77 -11.15
CA VAL A 20 15.68 17.15 -10.24
C VAL A 20 14.66 18.00 -11.00
N GLN A 21 13.39 17.56 -10.97
CA GLN A 21 12.25 18.24 -11.58
C GLN A 21 11.20 18.52 -10.50
N PRO A 22 11.31 19.66 -9.79
CA PRO A 22 10.33 20.04 -8.78
C PRO A 22 8.91 20.06 -9.36
N ASP A 23 7.96 19.52 -8.59
CA ASP A 23 6.53 19.53 -8.89
C ASP A 23 6.11 18.78 -10.16
N ALA A 24 6.98 17.93 -10.73
CA ALA A 24 6.65 17.06 -11.86
C ALA A 24 5.41 16.19 -11.58
N MET A 25 5.19 15.81 -10.31
CA MET A 25 4.05 15.01 -9.89
C MET A 25 2.96 15.78 -9.14
N ALA A 26 3.00 17.12 -9.11
CA ALA A 26 2.01 17.94 -8.40
C ALA A 26 0.57 17.78 -8.92
N HIS A 27 0.40 17.35 -10.16
CA HIS A 27 -0.90 17.09 -10.78
C HIS A 27 -1.44 15.68 -10.46
N SER A 28 -0.60 14.77 -9.95
CA SER A 28 -0.94 13.36 -9.75
C SER A 28 -1.41 13.13 -8.32
N ARG A 29 -2.70 12.86 -8.17
CA ARG A 29 -3.34 12.54 -6.89
C ARG A 29 -4.46 11.50 -7.08
N PRO A 30 -4.59 10.50 -6.19
CA PRO A 30 -5.70 9.55 -6.26
C PRO A 30 -7.01 10.20 -5.80
N PHE A 31 -8.15 9.57 -6.09
CA PHE A 31 -9.45 10.03 -5.59
C PHE A 31 -9.58 9.83 -4.08
N VAL A 32 -10.05 10.87 -3.38
CA VAL A 32 -10.42 10.79 -1.96
C VAL A 32 -11.69 9.94 -1.82
N ALA A 33 -11.74 9.13 -0.76
CA ALA A 33 -12.87 8.28 -0.44
C ALA A 33 -14.12 9.11 -0.13
N LYS A 34 -15.26 8.67 -0.65
CA LYS A 34 -16.57 9.22 -0.28
C LYS A 34 -17.02 8.67 1.09
N PRO A 35 -17.96 9.32 1.79
CA PRO A 35 -18.48 8.84 3.08
C PRO A 35 -18.91 7.36 3.07
N GLU A 36 -19.50 6.89 1.97
CA GLU A 36 -19.94 5.50 1.78
C GLU A 36 -18.81 4.47 1.92
N HIS A 37 -17.56 4.83 1.58
CA HIS A 37 -16.40 3.96 1.71
C HIS A 37 -15.64 4.16 3.03
N GLN A 38 -15.88 5.26 3.75
CA GLN A 38 -15.18 5.57 5.01
C GLN A 38 -15.93 5.06 6.24
N SER A 39 -17.25 5.29 6.30
CA SER A 39 -18.08 4.92 7.45
C SER A 39 -18.03 3.43 7.83
N PRO A 40 -18.03 2.46 6.88
CA PRO A 40 -17.92 1.04 7.23
C PRO A 40 -16.59 0.68 7.90
N LEU A 41 -15.54 1.46 7.66
CA LEU A 41 -14.21 1.29 8.25
C LEU A 41 -14.03 2.07 9.56
N GLY A 42 -15.06 2.79 10.01
CA GLY A 42 -15.00 3.65 11.18
C GLY A 42 -14.25 4.97 10.97
N PHE A 43 -13.97 5.35 9.72
CA PHE A 43 -13.35 6.63 9.40
C PHE A 43 -14.40 7.74 9.18
N PRO A 44 -14.07 9.02 9.46
CA PRO A 44 -14.94 10.14 9.15
C PRO A 44 -15.24 10.21 7.65
N GLY A 45 -16.45 10.63 7.28
CA GLY A 45 -16.84 10.71 5.87
C GLY A 45 -16.18 11.85 5.09
N GLU A 46 -15.84 12.93 5.78
CA GLU A 46 -15.23 14.16 5.26
C GLU A 46 -14.18 14.66 6.27
N LEU A 47 -13.43 15.70 5.89
CA LEU A 47 -12.44 16.33 6.77
C LEU A 47 -13.12 16.88 8.04
N VAL A 48 -12.73 16.37 9.20
CA VAL A 48 -13.32 16.77 10.50
C VAL A 48 -12.93 18.21 10.89
N GLU A 49 -13.79 18.94 11.58
CA GLU A 49 -13.54 20.37 11.91
C GLU A 49 -12.25 20.58 12.72
N ASN A 50 -11.97 19.69 13.68
CA ASN A 50 -10.76 19.70 14.52
C ASN A 50 -9.66 18.77 13.97
N TRP A 51 -9.54 18.64 12.65
CA TRP A 51 -8.63 17.68 12.02
C TRP A 51 -7.17 17.80 12.45
N GLN A 52 -6.69 19.01 12.77
CA GLN A 52 -5.30 19.19 13.24
C GLN A 52 -5.07 18.42 14.56
N ASP A 53 -5.98 18.55 15.52
CA ASP A 53 -5.88 17.86 16.81
C ASP A 53 -6.03 16.35 16.64
N VAL A 54 -6.96 15.92 15.79
CA VAL A 54 -7.17 14.49 15.49
C VAL A 54 -5.93 13.88 14.81
N ALA A 55 -5.35 14.56 13.82
CA ALA A 55 -4.15 14.12 13.13
C ALA A 55 -2.93 14.06 14.05
N LEU A 56 -2.74 15.07 14.90
CA LEU A 56 -1.64 15.11 15.87
C LEU A 56 -1.81 14.05 16.96
N SER A 57 -3.04 13.84 17.45
CA SER A 57 -3.37 12.77 18.40
C SER A 57 -3.10 11.39 17.80
N LYS A 58 -3.53 11.15 16.54
CA LYS A 58 -3.23 9.90 15.83
C LYS A 58 -1.73 9.73 15.60
N MET A 59 -1.00 10.80 15.27
CA MET A 59 0.46 10.73 15.15
C MET A 59 1.13 10.36 16.48
N ASP A 60 0.69 10.94 17.60
CA ASP A 60 1.19 10.61 18.95
C ASP A 60 0.95 9.13 19.29
N GLU A 61 -0.27 8.63 19.03
CA GLU A 61 -0.63 7.23 19.20
C GLU A 61 0.31 6.30 18.40
N LEU A 62 0.53 6.61 17.12
CA LEU A 62 1.38 5.81 16.23
C LEU A 62 2.85 5.83 16.66
N LEU A 63 3.37 6.98 17.09
CA LEU A 63 4.73 7.12 17.62
C LEU A 63 4.92 6.33 18.92
N GLY A 64 3.90 6.29 19.78
CA GLY A 64 3.91 5.50 21.01
C GLY A 64 3.74 4.00 20.79
N ARG A 65 2.93 3.60 19.79
CA ARG A 65 2.66 2.19 19.45
C ARG A 65 3.81 1.55 18.66
N TYR A 66 4.37 2.26 17.69
CA TYR A 66 5.40 1.75 16.79
C TYR A 66 6.76 2.38 17.07
N ARG A 67 7.59 1.66 17.85
CA ARG A 67 8.97 2.08 18.14
C ARG A 67 9.78 2.36 16.87
N SER A 68 9.57 1.58 15.81
CA SER A 68 10.22 1.78 14.51
C SER A 68 9.95 3.18 13.96
N LEU A 69 8.68 3.61 13.92
CA LEU A 69 8.28 4.92 13.43
C LEU A 69 8.97 6.05 14.20
N GLN A 70 9.00 5.98 15.54
CA GLN A 70 9.71 6.97 16.37
C GLN A 70 11.21 7.00 16.03
N VAL A 71 11.88 5.84 16.02
CA VAL A 71 13.31 5.75 15.68
C VAL A 71 13.57 6.30 14.27
N PHE A 72 12.71 5.97 13.31
CA PHE A 72 12.82 6.48 11.95
C PHE A 72 12.66 8.00 11.90
N MET A 73 11.80 8.61 12.72
CA MET A 73 11.61 10.06 12.84
C MET A 73 12.81 10.81 13.45
N ASP A 74 13.70 10.10 14.15
CA ASP A 74 14.89 10.70 14.78
C ASP A 74 16.21 10.37 14.05
N ALA A 75 16.35 9.16 13.48
CA ALA A 75 17.63 8.65 13.01
C ALA A 75 18.10 9.18 11.64
N CYS A 76 17.21 9.76 10.83
CA CYS A 76 17.56 10.16 9.47
C CYS A 76 18.55 11.33 9.44
N VAL A 77 19.76 11.08 8.92
CA VAL A 77 20.81 12.10 8.73
C VAL A 77 20.77 12.78 7.35
N LYS A 78 19.74 12.51 6.54
CA LYS A 78 19.57 13.03 5.17
C LYS A 78 20.75 12.76 4.23
N CYS A 79 21.36 11.58 4.32
CA CYS A 79 22.49 11.18 3.46
C CYS A 79 22.11 10.92 1.99
N GLY A 80 20.83 10.69 1.69
CA GLY A 80 20.35 10.49 0.31
C GLY A 80 20.64 9.11 -0.30
N ALA A 81 21.17 8.15 0.44
CA ALA A 81 21.49 6.80 -0.06
C ALA A 81 20.27 6.02 -0.62
N CYS A 82 19.06 6.42 -0.22
CA CYS A 82 17.81 5.84 -0.70
C CYS A 82 17.23 6.54 -1.95
N THR A 83 17.77 7.68 -2.37
CA THR A 83 17.20 8.57 -3.40
C THR A 83 17.02 7.86 -4.73
N ASP A 84 18.10 7.36 -5.32
CA ASP A 84 18.15 6.68 -6.62
C ASP A 84 17.56 5.26 -6.59
N LYS A 85 16.99 4.83 -5.45
CA LYS A 85 16.39 3.50 -5.29
C LYS A 85 14.88 3.51 -5.46
N CYS A 86 14.26 4.69 -5.47
CA CYS A 86 12.82 4.81 -5.70
C CYS A 86 12.52 4.89 -7.19
N HIS A 87 11.78 3.91 -7.72
CA HIS A 87 11.35 3.93 -9.13
C HIS A 87 10.51 5.15 -9.49
N TYR A 88 9.72 5.68 -8.54
CA TYR A 88 8.96 6.90 -8.78
C TYR A 88 9.86 8.13 -8.91
N TYR A 89 10.91 8.25 -8.09
CA TYR A 89 11.88 9.33 -8.29
C TYR A 89 12.63 9.16 -9.60
N LEU A 90 13.09 7.94 -9.93
CA LEU A 90 13.77 7.67 -11.18
C LEU A 90 12.91 7.98 -12.42
N GLY A 91 11.62 7.69 -12.35
CA GLY A 91 10.68 7.93 -13.45
C GLY A 91 10.25 9.38 -13.60
N THR A 92 10.26 10.19 -12.53
CA THR A 92 9.67 11.54 -12.56
C THR A 92 10.65 12.67 -12.30
N GLY A 93 11.82 12.40 -11.69
CA GLY A 93 12.75 13.42 -11.21
C GLY A 93 12.21 14.25 -10.03
N ASP A 94 11.01 13.94 -9.52
CA ASP A 94 10.36 14.76 -8.49
C ASP A 94 11.06 14.59 -7.13
N PRO A 95 11.62 15.65 -6.54
CA PRO A 95 12.35 15.54 -5.28
C PRO A 95 11.48 15.01 -4.14
N LYS A 96 10.16 15.27 -4.11
CA LYS A 96 9.26 14.75 -3.07
C LYS A 96 9.04 13.24 -3.20
N ASN A 97 9.42 12.63 -4.33
CA ASN A 97 9.44 11.17 -4.51
C ASN A 97 10.74 10.50 -4.07
N MET A 98 11.81 11.26 -3.80
CA MET A 98 13.00 10.70 -3.15
C MET A 98 12.61 10.17 -1.76
N PRO A 99 12.94 8.95 -1.34
CA PRO A 99 12.50 8.42 -0.05
C PRO A 99 12.94 9.27 1.14
N VAL A 100 14.12 9.91 1.06
CA VAL A 100 14.61 10.86 2.06
C VAL A 100 13.75 12.11 2.20
N ALA A 101 13.18 12.61 1.10
CA ALA A 101 12.33 13.80 1.09
C ALA A 101 10.87 13.44 1.39
N ARG A 102 10.39 12.31 0.87
CA ARG A 102 9.04 11.78 1.14
C ARG A 102 8.82 11.58 2.64
N GLN A 103 9.76 10.93 3.33
CA GLN A 103 9.68 10.80 4.80
C GLN A 103 9.81 12.15 5.54
N ASP A 104 10.47 13.15 4.93
CA ASP A 104 10.63 14.48 5.54
C ASP A 104 9.30 15.25 5.57
N LEU A 105 8.33 14.88 4.73
CA LEU A 105 6.97 15.45 4.76
C LEU A 105 6.34 15.28 6.15
N MET A 106 6.38 14.08 6.72
CA MET A 106 5.93 13.81 8.10
C MET A 106 6.92 14.39 9.12
N ARG A 107 8.22 14.22 8.88
CA ARG A 107 9.27 14.60 9.84
C ARG A 107 9.27 16.08 10.20
N LYS A 108 8.95 16.97 9.25
CA LYS A 108 8.89 18.42 9.51
C LYS A 108 7.76 18.76 10.49
N VAL A 109 6.61 18.08 10.39
CA VAL A 109 5.50 18.20 11.35
C VAL A 109 5.88 17.53 12.67
N TYR A 110 6.45 16.33 12.63
CA TYR A 110 6.96 15.63 13.83
C TYR A 110 7.88 16.54 14.65
N ARG A 111 8.88 17.18 14.01
CA ARG A 111 9.78 18.13 14.67
C ARG A 111 9.01 19.27 15.34
N ARG A 112 8.02 19.84 14.65
CA ARG A 112 7.24 20.98 15.15
C ARG A 112 6.53 20.67 16.46
N TYR A 113 5.88 19.52 16.56
CA TYR A 113 4.95 19.21 17.65
C TYR A 113 5.48 18.20 18.68
N PHE A 114 6.49 17.41 18.34
CA PHE A 114 6.96 16.30 19.18
C PHE A 114 8.41 16.45 19.68
N THR A 115 9.16 17.44 19.18
CA THR A 115 10.53 17.70 19.66
C THR A 115 10.64 19.03 20.38
N THR A 116 11.46 19.10 21.43
CA THR A 116 11.68 20.34 22.18
C THR A 116 12.27 21.43 21.28
N VAL A 117 13.29 21.11 20.48
CA VAL A 117 13.94 22.10 19.61
C VAL A 117 12.99 22.62 18.54
N GLY A 118 12.17 21.79 17.92
CA GLY A 118 11.21 22.25 16.91
C GLY A 118 10.03 23.04 17.48
N LYS A 119 9.68 22.86 18.76
CA LYS A 119 8.68 23.69 19.46
C LYS A 119 9.17 25.13 19.65
N TRP A 120 10.40 25.30 20.13
CA TRP A 120 10.96 26.62 20.51
C TRP A 120 11.73 27.31 19.37
N PHE A 121 12.37 26.55 18.48
CA PHE A 121 13.24 27.05 17.42
C PHE A 121 12.93 26.37 16.07
N PRO A 122 11.69 26.48 15.55
CA PRO A 122 11.24 25.70 14.39
C PRO A 122 12.12 25.89 13.14
N LYS A 123 12.61 27.12 12.91
CA LYS A 123 13.47 27.44 11.74
C LYS A 123 14.81 26.70 11.74
N LEU A 124 15.35 26.36 12.92
CA LEU A 124 16.66 25.70 13.04
C LEU A 124 16.62 24.25 12.52
N VAL A 125 15.48 23.57 12.69
CA VAL A 125 15.30 22.15 12.35
C VAL A 125 14.37 21.93 11.16
N GLY A 126 13.97 23.02 10.48
CA GLY A 126 13.03 22.99 9.37
C GLY A 126 11.64 22.46 9.77
N ALA A 127 11.21 22.70 11.00
CA ALA A 127 9.89 22.31 11.48
C ALA A 127 8.80 23.18 10.83
N VAL A 128 7.66 22.57 10.49
CA VAL A 128 6.53 23.24 9.82
C VAL A 128 5.24 22.99 10.58
N GLU A 129 4.33 23.96 10.55
CA GLU A 129 2.96 23.78 11.04
C GLU A 129 2.22 22.75 10.18
N LEU A 130 1.31 22.00 10.79
CA LEU A 130 0.42 21.09 10.10
C LEU A 130 -0.71 21.89 9.45
N THR A 131 -0.61 22.18 8.16
CA THR A 131 -1.61 22.93 7.38
C THR A 131 -2.33 22.03 6.37
N GLU A 132 -3.41 22.53 5.77
CA GLU A 132 -4.11 21.81 4.69
C GLU A 132 -3.18 21.51 3.50
N GLU A 133 -2.28 22.45 3.16
CA GLU A 133 -1.26 22.24 2.12
C GLU A 133 -0.34 21.05 2.46
N VAL A 134 0.06 20.91 3.74
CA VAL A 134 0.90 19.80 4.20
C VAL A 134 0.18 18.47 4.07
N ILE A 135 -1.09 18.36 4.48
CA ILE A 135 -1.83 17.10 4.34
C ILE A 135 -2.17 16.80 2.86
N ASN A 136 -2.33 17.80 2.01
CA ASN A 136 -2.48 17.62 0.56
C ASN A 136 -1.20 17.06 -0.08
N ASP A 137 -0.03 17.54 0.36
CA ASP A 137 1.27 16.98 -0.02
C ASP A 137 1.40 15.53 0.47
N TRP A 138 1.08 15.26 1.74
CA TRP A 138 1.09 13.90 2.28
C TRP A 138 0.19 12.96 1.47
N TYR A 139 -1.03 13.38 1.22
CA TYR A 139 -2.00 12.60 0.47
C TYR A 139 -1.49 12.28 -0.94
N SER A 140 -0.92 13.26 -1.64
CA SER A 140 -0.40 13.05 -3.00
C SER A 140 0.83 12.14 -3.00
N TYR A 141 1.85 12.43 -2.19
CA TYR A 141 3.14 11.75 -2.26
C TYR A 141 3.23 10.44 -1.47
N TYR A 142 2.40 10.24 -0.44
CA TYR A 142 2.33 8.95 0.24
C TYR A 142 1.61 7.91 -0.61
N HIS A 143 0.59 8.29 -1.39
CA HIS A 143 -0.08 7.36 -2.31
C HIS A 143 0.67 7.16 -3.64
N GLN A 144 1.73 7.91 -3.90
CA GLN A 144 2.70 7.58 -4.96
C GLN A 144 3.72 6.53 -4.51
N CYS A 145 3.85 6.23 -3.21
CA CYS A 145 4.73 5.17 -2.73
C CYS A 145 4.09 3.79 -2.98
N SER A 146 4.76 2.88 -3.68
CA SER A 146 4.30 1.49 -3.81
C SER A 146 4.62 0.61 -2.60
N GLU A 147 5.23 1.18 -1.56
CA GLU A 147 5.64 0.44 -0.36
C GLU A 147 6.55 -0.76 -0.65
N CYS A 148 7.26 -0.76 -1.79
CA CYS A 148 8.19 -1.82 -2.21
C CYS A 148 9.43 -1.99 -1.31
N ARG A 149 9.59 -1.17 -0.27
CA ARG A 149 10.69 -1.21 0.73
C ARG A 149 12.13 -1.20 0.19
N ARG A 150 12.38 -0.93 -1.10
CA ARG A 150 13.75 -0.76 -1.62
C ARG A 150 14.54 0.27 -0.83
N CYS A 151 13.90 1.37 -0.44
CA CYS A 151 14.51 2.40 0.41
C CYS A 151 15.07 1.86 1.75
N SER A 152 14.41 0.86 2.36
CA SER A 152 14.84 0.23 3.61
C SER A 152 16.12 -0.57 3.42
N VAL A 153 16.20 -1.35 2.35
CA VAL A 153 17.37 -2.19 2.00
C VAL A 153 18.65 -1.35 1.87
N TYR A 154 18.54 -0.15 1.30
CA TYR A 154 19.71 0.70 1.02
C TYR A 154 19.95 1.79 2.09
N CYS A 155 19.08 1.93 3.09
CA CYS A 155 19.31 2.90 4.14
C CYS A 155 20.39 2.38 5.11
N PRO A 156 21.52 3.08 5.31
CA PRO A 156 22.55 2.64 6.24
C PRO A 156 22.08 2.68 7.72
N TYR A 157 20.97 3.36 8.00
CA TYR A 157 20.32 3.41 9.31
C TYR A 157 19.10 2.49 9.41
N GLY A 158 18.80 1.69 8.37
CA GLY A 158 17.65 0.77 8.34
C GLY A 158 16.28 1.45 8.34
N ILE A 159 16.17 2.70 7.88
CA ILE A 159 14.90 3.43 7.86
C ILE A 159 14.00 2.89 6.76
N ASP A 160 12.85 2.35 7.14
CA ASP A 160 11.81 1.96 6.20
C ASP A 160 10.86 3.14 5.91
N THR A 161 10.97 3.72 4.71
CA THR A 161 10.05 4.79 4.30
C THR A 161 8.64 4.26 4.07
N ALA A 162 8.45 2.97 3.79
CA ALA A 162 7.12 2.39 3.63
C ALA A 162 6.33 2.47 4.95
N GLU A 163 6.95 2.18 6.10
CA GLU A 163 6.28 2.33 7.40
C GLU A 163 5.85 3.77 7.70
N ILE A 164 6.68 4.74 7.28
CA ILE A 164 6.36 6.17 7.43
C ILE A 164 5.18 6.55 6.51
N THR A 165 5.13 6.03 5.28
CA THR A 165 4.00 6.28 4.38
C THR A 165 2.72 5.61 4.87
N MET A 166 2.78 4.37 5.38
CA MET A 166 1.65 3.68 5.99
C MET A 166 1.08 4.49 7.17
N ALA A 167 1.95 4.95 8.09
CA ALA A 167 1.54 5.80 9.21
C ALA A 167 0.92 7.12 8.72
N GLY A 168 1.51 7.74 7.69
CA GLY A 168 0.96 8.94 7.07
C GLY A 168 -0.43 8.74 6.46
N ARG A 169 -0.65 7.61 5.77
CA ARG A 169 -1.96 7.23 5.21
C ARG A 169 -2.99 6.96 6.31
N GLU A 170 -2.60 6.31 7.40
CA GLU A 170 -3.48 6.07 8.55
C GLU A 170 -3.91 7.40 9.23
N ILE A 171 -2.97 8.34 9.40
CA ILE A 171 -3.28 9.68 9.92
C ILE A 171 -4.28 10.38 9.00
N LEU A 172 -4.07 10.36 7.69
CA LEU A 172 -4.97 10.96 6.71
C LEU A 172 -6.37 10.32 6.75
N ALA A 173 -6.47 8.99 6.81
CA ALA A 173 -7.74 8.28 6.95
C ALA A 173 -8.47 8.67 8.25
N SER A 174 -7.75 8.80 9.37
CA SER A 174 -8.33 9.17 10.67
C SER A 174 -8.99 10.54 10.72
N ILE A 175 -8.59 11.45 9.82
CA ILE A 175 -9.19 12.78 9.69
C ILE A 175 -10.21 12.87 8.56
N GLY A 176 -10.56 11.76 7.91
CA GLY A 176 -11.53 11.70 6.81
C GLY A 176 -10.94 11.95 5.42
N VAL A 177 -9.62 11.86 5.25
CA VAL A 177 -8.92 11.99 3.96
C VAL A 177 -8.33 10.64 3.54
N GLY A 178 -9.16 9.59 3.56
CA GLY A 178 -8.79 8.26 3.08
C GLY A 178 -8.75 8.16 1.54
N GLN A 179 -8.00 7.19 1.01
CA GLN A 179 -7.98 6.92 -0.43
C GLN A 179 -9.21 6.10 -0.84
N LYS A 180 -9.89 6.49 -1.93
CA LYS A 180 -11.08 5.80 -2.44
C LYS A 180 -10.84 4.31 -2.67
N TYR A 181 -9.80 3.95 -3.43
CA TYR A 181 -9.58 2.57 -3.88
C TYR A 181 -9.35 1.62 -2.71
N SER A 182 -8.43 1.96 -1.81
CA SER A 182 -8.16 1.14 -0.62
C SER A 182 -9.37 1.04 0.29
N ASN A 183 -10.04 2.15 0.60
CA ASN A 183 -11.19 2.12 1.52
C ASN A 183 -12.37 1.33 0.94
N GLU A 184 -12.61 1.43 -0.37
CA GLU A 184 -13.64 0.63 -1.05
C GLU A 184 -13.33 -0.87 -0.96
N ILE A 185 -12.07 -1.25 -1.22
CA ILE A 185 -11.62 -2.64 -1.20
C ILE A 185 -11.66 -3.24 0.19
N ILE A 186 -11.17 -2.54 1.22
CA ILE A 186 -11.18 -3.05 2.60
C ILE A 186 -12.62 -3.30 3.07
N GLY A 187 -13.57 -2.45 2.66
CA GLY A 187 -14.99 -2.68 2.92
C GLY A 187 -15.50 -3.99 2.31
N LYS A 188 -15.09 -4.30 1.06
CA LYS A 188 -15.43 -5.58 0.40
C LYS A 188 -14.79 -6.77 1.12
N VAL A 189 -13.54 -6.67 1.54
CA VAL A 189 -12.87 -7.74 2.31
C VAL A 189 -13.65 -8.07 3.58
N HIS A 190 -14.11 -7.06 4.34
CA HIS A 190 -14.88 -7.31 5.56
C HIS A 190 -16.29 -7.88 5.34
N THR A 191 -16.86 -7.73 4.15
CA THR A 191 -18.26 -8.12 3.85
C THR A 191 -18.37 -9.37 2.99
N ILE A 192 -17.45 -9.56 2.05
CA ILE A 192 -17.46 -10.62 1.04
C ILE A 192 -16.28 -11.60 1.24
N GLY A 193 -15.16 -11.14 1.81
CA GLY A 193 -13.97 -11.99 2.05
C GLY A 193 -12.82 -11.80 1.06
N ASN A 194 -13.00 -10.95 0.03
CA ASN A 194 -11.95 -10.59 -0.93
C ASN A 194 -12.10 -9.16 -1.50
N ASN A 195 -11.02 -8.62 -2.04
CA ASN A 195 -10.89 -7.28 -2.61
C ASN A 195 -11.70 -7.05 -3.89
N LEU A 196 -11.91 -8.11 -4.69
CA LEU A 196 -12.66 -8.04 -5.94
C LEU A 196 -14.17 -7.93 -5.68
N GLY A 197 -14.62 -8.36 -4.51
CA GLY A 197 -16.04 -8.53 -4.21
C GLY A 197 -16.64 -9.72 -4.94
N LEU A 198 -15.85 -10.77 -5.17
CA LEU A 198 -16.28 -12.02 -5.80
C LEU A 198 -17.09 -12.85 -4.78
N PRO A 199 -18.38 -13.08 -4.99
CA PRO A 199 -19.20 -13.86 -4.07
C PRO A 199 -18.89 -15.36 -4.18
N GLU A 200 -19.19 -16.11 -3.13
CA GLU A 200 -18.95 -17.57 -3.05
C GLU A 200 -19.40 -18.36 -4.29
N PRO A 201 -20.63 -18.19 -4.84
CA PRO A 201 -21.03 -18.95 -6.02
C PRO A 201 -20.18 -18.67 -7.26
N ALA A 202 -19.67 -17.43 -7.40
CA ALA A 202 -18.81 -17.08 -8.53
C ALA A 202 -17.39 -17.64 -8.36
N LEU A 203 -16.90 -17.71 -7.12
CA LEU A 203 -15.65 -18.42 -6.82
C LEU A 203 -15.79 -19.91 -7.13
N ALA A 204 -16.85 -20.56 -6.65
CA ALA A 204 -17.10 -21.98 -6.90
C ALA A 204 -17.16 -22.31 -8.40
N ASP A 205 -17.90 -21.51 -9.18
CA ASP A 205 -18.00 -21.63 -10.64
C ASP A 205 -16.63 -21.48 -11.33
N THR A 206 -15.80 -20.55 -10.85
CA THR A 206 -14.44 -20.39 -11.37
C THR A 206 -13.57 -21.60 -11.07
N LEU A 207 -13.63 -22.14 -9.85
CA LEU A 207 -12.86 -23.33 -9.47
C LEU A 207 -13.29 -24.56 -10.27
N GLU A 208 -14.59 -24.74 -10.52
CA GLU A 208 -15.13 -25.81 -11.36
C GLU A 208 -14.60 -25.71 -12.80
N GLY A 209 -14.61 -24.52 -13.41
CA GLY A 209 -14.03 -24.30 -14.74
C GLY A 209 -12.53 -24.64 -14.79
N LEU A 210 -11.76 -24.26 -13.76
CA LEU A 210 -10.35 -24.62 -13.67
C LEU A 210 -10.12 -26.13 -13.49
N GLU A 211 -10.99 -26.83 -12.77
CA GLU A 211 -10.93 -28.30 -12.67
C GLU A 211 -11.10 -28.97 -14.04
N GLU A 212 -12.07 -28.50 -14.83
CA GLU A 212 -12.34 -28.99 -16.19
C GLU A 212 -11.14 -28.75 -17.11
N GLU A 213 -10.60 -27.53 -17.13
CA GLU A 213 -9.41 -27.19 -17.93
C GLU A 213 -8.21 -28.07 -17.57
N ILE A 214 -7.96 -28.31 -16.28
CA ILE A 214 -6.86 -29.20 -15.86
C ILE A 214 -7.09 -30.63 -16.35
N GLU A 215 -8.30 -31.16 -16.22
CA GLU A 215 -8.60 -32.52 -16.67
C GLU A 215 -8.47 -32.66 -18.19
N GLU A 216 -8.90 -31.67 -18.98
CA GLU A 216 -8.71 -31.64 -20.43
C GLU A 216 -7.22 -31.62 -20.83
N ASP A 217 -6.41 -30.83 -20.11
CA ASP A 217 -4.99 -30.63 -20.43
C ASP A 217 -4.11 -31.86 -20.13
N ILE A 218 -4.29 -32.49 -18.97
CA ILE A 218 -3.41 -33.56 -18.50
C ILE A 218 -4.10 -34.91 -18.33
N ASN A 219 -5.41 -34.99 -18.58
CA ASN A 219 -6.22 -36.21 -18.47
C ASN A 219 -6.13 -36.84 -17.06
N VAL A 220 -6.07 -35.97 -16.03
CA VAL A 220 -6.04 -36.32 -14.60
C VAL A 220 -7.03 -35.40 -13.87
N PRO A 221 -7.99 -35.95 -13.09
CA PRO A 221 -8.97 -35.16 -12.37
C PRO A 221 -8.34 -34.55 -11.10
N VAL A 222 -7.73 -33.36 -11.25
CA VAL A 222 -7.19 -32.57 -10.15
C VAL A 222 -8.31 -31.69 -9.58
N LYS A 223 -8.54 -31.75 -8.27
CA LYS A 223 -9.59 -31.00 -7.59
C LYS A 223 -9.09 -29.70 -6.97
N LEU A 224 -9.94 -28.68 -6.99
CA LEU A 224 -9.83 -27.38 -6.30
C LEU A 224 -10.91 -27.28 -5.21
N PRO A 225 -10.72 -27.96 -4.07
CA PRO A 225 -11.70 -28.00 -2.99
C PRO A 225 -11.99 -26.62 -2.37
N LEU A 226 -13.27 -26.35 -2.11
CA LEU A 226 -13.77 -25.14 -1.44
C LEU A 226 -14.51 -25.53 -0.16
N ASP A 227 -14.20 -24.85 0.95
CA ASP A 227 -14.82 -24.99 2.28
C ASP A 227 -14.91 -26.44 2.81
N GLN A 228 -13.89 -27.27 2.52
CA GLN A 228 -13.83 -28.64 3.02
C GLN A 228 -13.36 -28.70 4.47
N GLU A 229 -14.26 -29.07 5.38
CA GLU A 229 -13.93 -29.26 6.80
C GLU A 229 -12.96 -30.44 6.99
N GLY A 230 -11.97 -30.25 7.87
CA GLY A 230 -10.98 -31.28 8.19
C GLY A 230 -9.81 -31.41 7.22
N ALA A 231 -9.67 -30.48 6.25
CA ALA A 231 -8.47 -30.38 5.43
C ALA A 231 -7.21 -30.04 6.26
N ASP A 232 -6.06 -30.58 5.86
CA ASP A 232 -4.78 -30.32 6.56
C ASP A 232 -4.22 -28.92 6.23
N VAL A 233 -4.53 -28.41 5.03
CA VAL A 233 -4.03 -27.12 4.52
C VAL A 233 -5.18 -26.23 4.09
N LEU A 234 -5.25 -25.02 4.65
CA LEU A 234 -6.04 -23.93 4.11
C LEU A 234 -5.16 -23.08 3.19
N LEU A 235 -5.42 -23.13 1.87
CA LEU A 235 -4.73 -22.27 0.91
C LEU A 235 -5.40 -20.89 0.90
N VAL A 236 -4.61 -19.85 1.11
CA VAL A 236 -5.05 -18.46 1.00
C VAL A 236 -4.17 -17.79 -0.06
N THR A 237 -4.75 -17.54 -1.22
CA THR A 237 -4.04 -17.14 -2.45
C THR A 237 -4.39 -15.69 -2.82
N PRO A 238 -3.58 -14.92 -3.57
CA PRO A 238 -4.02 -13.61 -4.05
C PRO A 238 -5.19 -13.77 -5.04
N SER A 239 -6.14 -12.83 -5.04
CA SER A 239 -7.31 -12.88 -5.91
C SER A 239 -7.04 -12.98 -7.41
N ALA A 240 -5.87 -12.53 -7.86
CA ALA A 240 -5.45 -12.69 -9.25
C ALA A 240 -5.43 -14.17 -9.68
N ASP A 241 -5.10 -15.08 -8.76
CA ASP A 241 -4.96 -16.51 -9.03
C ASP A 241 -6.29 -17.22 -9.33
N PHE A 242 -7.44 -16.57 -9.07
CA PHE A 242 -8.76 -17.08 -9.46
C PHE A 242 -9.57 -16.06 -10.28
N PHE A 243 -8.94 -15.04 -10.85
CA PHE A 243 -9.68 -14.00 -11.58
C PHE A 243 -8.99 -13.48 -12.85
N ALA A 244 -7.66 -13.51 -12.91
CA ALA A 244 -6.92 -12.85 -13.98
C ALA A 244 -5.89 -13.77 -14.63
N GLU A 245 -5.97 -13.94 -15.94
CA GLU A 245 -4.88 -14.53 -16.71
C GLU A 245 -3.67 -13.57 -16.79
N PRO A 246 -2.43 -14.07 -16.75
CA PRO A 246 -2.04 -15.49 -16.64
C PRO A 246 -1.90 -15.97 -15.18
N HIS A 247 -2.32 -15.18 -14.20
CA HIS A 247 -2.11 -15.49 -12.78
C HIS A 247 -2.84 -16.76 -12.31
N VAL A 248 -3.95 -17.13 -12.98
CA VAL A 248 -4.67 -18.39 -12.75
C VAL A 248 -3.79 -19.64 -12.84
N ASP A 249 -2.72 -19.60 -13.64
CA ASP A 249 -1.72 -20.67 -13.74
C ASP A 249 -1.07 -20.98 -12.38
N GLY A 250 -0.98 -19.99 -11.49
CA GLY A 250 -0.49 -20.14 -10.12
C GLY A 250 -1.38 -21.09 -9.31
N LEU A 251 -2.70 -20.88 -9.33
CA LEU A 251 -3.66 -21.72 -8.62
C LEU A 251 -3.67 -23.15 -9.17
N ILE A 252 -3.67 -23.28 -10.50
CA ILE A 252 -3.54 -24.57 -11.19
C ILE A 252 -2.26 -25.30 -10.72
N GLY A 253 -1.16 -24.57 -10.62
CA GLY A 253 0.12 -25.08 -10.13
C GLY A 253 0.03 -25.62 -8.70
N TYR A 254 -0.56 -24.86 -7.78
CA TYR A 254 -0.78 -25.32 -6.39
C TYR A 254 -1.64 -26.60 -6.35
N ALA A 255 -2.75 -26.62 -7.07
CA ALA A 255 -3.66 -27.76 -7.11
C ALA A 255 -2.98 -29.04 -7.61
N LYS A 256 -2.21 -28.95 -8.70
CA LYS A 256 -1.42 -30.07 -9.25
C LYS A 256 -0.38 -30.59 -8.25
N VAL A 257 0.29 -29.69 -7.52
CA VAL A 257 1.27 -30.07 -6.48
C VAL A 257 0.59 -30.79 -5.31
N PHE A 258 -0.51 -30.26 -4.78
CA PHE A 258 -1.23 -30.91 -3.67
C PHE A 258 -1.77 -32.28 -4.07
N HIS A 259 -2.34 -32.39 -5.28
CA HIS A 259 -2.81 -33.67 -5.82
C HIS A 259 -1.67 -34.70 -5.91
N GLN A 260 -0.54 -34.34 -6.52
CA GLN A 260 0.60 -35.25 -6.66
C GLN A 260 1.22 -35.63 -5.30
N ALA A 261 1.15 -34.74 -4.31
CA ALA A 261 1.64 -34.99 -2.97
C ALA A 261 0.64 -35.76 -2.07
N GLY A 262 -0.63 -35.91 -2.50
CA GLY A 262 -1.69 -36.53 -1.70
C GLY A 262 -2.05 -35.73 -0.44
N ILE A 263 -1.83 -34.41 -0.46
CA ILE A 263 -2.12 -33.52 0.68
C ILE A 263 -3.58 -33.09 0.63
N SER A 264 -4.28 -33.22 1.76
CA SER A 264 -5.65 -32.71 1.92
C SER A 264 -5.61 -31.19 2.08
N TRP A 265 -6.27 -30.45 1.19
CA TRP A 265 -6.28 -28.99 1.21
C TRP A 265 -7.66 -28.43 0.88
N THR A 266 -7.87 -27.14 1.13
CA THR A 266 -9.09 -26.40 0.76
C THR A 266 -8.80 -24.92 0.58
N LEU A 267 -9.60 -24.26 -0.25
CA LEU A 267 -9.82 -22.80 -0.24
C LEU A 267 -10.94 -22.47 0.75
N SER A 268 -11.06 -21.19 1.13
CA SER A 268 -12.20 -20.68 1.91
C SER A 268 -12.97 -19.65 1.12
N SER A 269 -14.30 -19.74 1.09
CA SER A 269 -15.13 -18.67 0.52
C SER A 269 -15.09 -17.40 1.39
N TYR A 270 -15.06 -17.58 2.72
CA TYR A 270 -15.02 -16.49 3.72
C TYR A 270 -13.71 -15.69 3.71
N ALA A 271 -12.58 -16.37 3.56
CA ALA A 271 -11.25 -15.77 3.48
C ALA A 271 -10.58 -16.19 2.17
N SER A 272 -11.19 -15.79 1.06
CA SER A 272 -10.86 -16.28 -0.27
C SER A 272 -9.57 -15.72 -0.83
N GLU A 273 -9.00 -14.66 -0.23
CA GLU A 273 -7.71 -14.18 -0.65
C GLU A 273 -6.75 -13.72 0.46
N ALA A 274 -5.48 -13.63 0.07
CA ALA A 274 -4.46 -12.82 0.72
C ALA A 274 -3.96 -11.77 -0.26
N ALA A 275 -4.50 -10.55 -0.18
CA ALA A 275 -3.91 -9.38 -0.83
C ALA A 275 -2.92 -8.69 0.12
N ASN A 276 -1.77 -8.26 -0.40
CA ASN A 276 -0.86 -7.33 0.25
C ASN A 276 -1.14 -5.91 -0.26
#